data_AF-A0A328U9B9-F1
#
_entry.id   AF-A0A328U9B9-F1
#
_cell.length_a   1.000
_cell.length_b   1.000
_cell.length_c   1.000
_cell.angle_alpha   90.00
_cell.angle_beta   90.00
_cell.angle_gamma   90.00
#
_symmetry.space_group_name_H-M   'P 1'
#
loop_
_entity.id
_entity.type
_entity.pdbx_description
1 polymer ?
#
loop_
_entity_poly.entity_id
_entity_poly.type
_entity_poly.pdbx_seq_one_letter_code
_entity_poly.pdbx_strand_id
1 'polypeptide(L)'
;MTSQPVLSHKISLLRTVELLCYQVSHYLLRSEKEAAAASKEALTALFSDPRFLEASDEERCSIARKTAISAALQRASLSCAHAKKKELTSHVQGNM
;
A
#
# COMPACT_ATOMS: atom_id res chain seq x y z
N MET A 1 24.82 -20.29 -3.72
CA MET A 1 23.79 -20.26 -4.79
C MET A 1 22.40 -20.57 -4.21
N THR A 2 21.90 -19.81 -3.23
CA THR A 2 20.68 -20.17 -2.46
C THR A 2 19.59 -19.09 -2.47
N SER A 3 19.78 -17.96 -3.15
CA SER A 3 18.85 -16.81 -3.08
C SER A 3 17.62 -16.93 -3.98
N GLN A 4 17.70 -17.69 -5.08
CA GLN A 4 16.59 -17.91 -6.01
C GLN A 4 15.35 -18.59 -5.38
N PRO A 5 15.47 -19.72 -4.65
CA PRO A 5 14.29 -20.39 -4.09
C PRO A 5 13.59 -19.55 -3.02
N VAL A 6 14.34 -18.77 -2.22
CA VAL A 6 13.78 -17.89 -1.19
C VAL A 6 12.97 -16.75 -1.81
N LEU A 7 13.51 -16.13 -2.87
CA LEU A 7 12.80 -15.08 -3.60
C LEU A 7 11.51 -15.59 -4.23
N SER A 8 11.57 -16.74 -4.92
CA SER A 8 10.39 -17.36 -5.54
C SER A 8 9.33 -17.70 -4.49
N HIS A 9 9.73 -18.20 -3.32
CA HIS A 9 8.80 -18.49 -2.23
C HIS A 9 8.10 -17.21 -1.72
N LYS A 10 8.85 -16.14 -1.43
CA LYS A 10 8.27 -14.86 -0.99
C LYS A 10 7.27 -14.29 -2.01
N ILE A 11 7.62 -14.34 -3.29
CA ILE A 11 6.73 -13.88 -4.37
C ILE A 11 5.46 -14.72 -4.44
N SER A 12 5.56 -16.04 -4.27
CA SER A 12 4.38 -16.91 -4.20
C SER A 12 3.46 -16.55 -3.03
N LEU A 13 4.01 -16.22 -1.85
CA LEU A 13 3.21 -15.75 -0.72
C LEU A 13 2.54 -14.41 -0.98
N LEU A 14 3.23 -13.46 -1.64
CA LEU A 14 2.62 -12.16 -1.98
C LEU A 14 1.47 -12.29 -2.96
N ARG A 15 1.57 -13.21 -3.94
CA ARG A 15 0.52 -13.46 -4.93
C ARG A 15 -0.80 -13.88 -4.31
N THR A 16 -0.78 -14.56 -3.15
CA THR A 16 -2.04 -14.98 -2.48
C THR A 16 -2.81 -13.81 -1.88
N VAL A 17 -2.14 -12.68 -1.61
CA VAL A 17 -2.75 -11.49 -0.97
C VAL A 17 -2.78 -10.25 -1.88
N GLU A 18 -2.22 -10.32 -3.09
CA GLU A 18 -2.15 -9.21 -4.05
C GLU A 18 -3.52 -8.59 -4.33
N LEU A 19 -4.50 -9.43 -4.67
CA LEU A 19 -5.86 -8.96 -4.96
C LEU A 19 -6.52 -8.32 -3.73
N LEU A 20 -6.31 -8.91 -2.54
CA LEU A 20 -6.82 -8.38 -1.29
C LEU A 20 -6.27 -6.98 -1.00
N CYS A 21 -4.95 -6.81 -1.15
CA CYS A 21 -4.31 -5.50 -0.95
C CYS A 21 -4.91 -4.45 -1.90
N TYR A 22 -5.06 -4.78 -3.19
CA TYR A 22 -5.67 -3.87 -4.16
C TYR A 22 -7.13 -3.53 -3.81
N GLN A 23 -7.96 -4.53 -3.50
CA GLN A 23 -9.38 -4.34 -3.20
C GLN A 23 -9.59 -3.44 -1.98
N VAL A 24 -8.82 -3.67 -0.91
CA VAL A 24 -8.87 -2.86 0.31
C VAL A 24 -8.46 -1.42 0.02
N SER A 25 -7.33 -1.22 -0.66
CA SER A 25 -6.87 0.12 -1.02
C SER A 25 -7.85 0.84 -1.95
N HIS A 26 -8.43 0.14 -2.93
CA HIS A 26 -9.42 0.70 -3.86
C HIS A 26 -10.72 1.08 -3.17
N TYR A 27 -11.19 0.25 -2.23
CA TYR A 27 -12.37 0.56 -1.44
C TYR A 27 -12.20 1.86 -0.64
N LEU A 28 -11.01 2.08 -0.07
CA LEU A 28 -10.72 3.27 0.74
C LEU A 28 -10.47 4.52 -0.12
N LEU A 29 -9.69 4.39 -1.20
CA LEU A 29 -9.20 5.53 -1.98
C LEU A 29 -10.12 5.92 -3.14
N ARG A 30 -10.98 5.01 -3.62
CA ARG A 30 -11.88 5.21 -4.77
C ARG A 30 -11.20 5.72 -6.04
N SER A 31 -9.89 5.51 -6.13
CA SER A 31 -9.03 5.90 -7.24
C SER A 31 -8.16 4.72 -7.60
N GLU A 32 -8.29 4.20 -8.82
CA GLU A 32 -7.51 3.05 -9.30
C GLU A 32 -6.01 3.32 -9.22
N LYS A 33 -5.59 4.53 -9.61
CA LYS A 33 -4.18 4.94 -9.57
C LYS A 33 -3.62 4.92 -8.14
N GLU A 34 -4.34 5.52 -7.20
CA GLU A 34 -3.89 5.59 -5.81
C GLU A 34 -3.97 4.21 -5.12
N ALA A 35 -4.98 3.41 -5.48
CA ALA A 35 -5.14 2.05 -4.99
C ALA A 35 -4.01 1.11 -5.46
N ALA A 36 -3.65 1.18 -6.74
CA ALA A 36 -2.53 0.41 -7.28
C ALA A 36 -1.20 0.80 -6.60
N ALA A 37 -0.99 2.09 -6.34
CA ALA A 37 0.19 2.56 -5.64
C ALA A 37 0.22 2.12 -4.16
N ALA A 38 -0.89 2.26 -3.43
CA ALA A 38 -1.00 1.76 -2.05
C ALA A 38 -0.83 0.23 -1.97
N SER A 39 -1.40 -0.52 -2.92
CA SER A 39 -1.24 -1.97 -2.99
C SER A 39 0.23 -2.35 -3.19
N LYS A 40 0.93 -1.67 -4.11
CA LYS A 40 2.37 -1.86 -4.32
C LYS A 40 3.19 -1.57 -3.06
N GLU A 41 2.90 -0.47 -2.37
CA GLU A 41 3.55 -0.12 -1.10
C GLU A 41 3.31 -1.19 -0.03
N ALA A 42 2.07 -1.68 0.09
CA ALA A 42 1.73 -2.74 1.02
C ALA A 42 2.46 -4.05 0.71
N LEU A 43 2.49 -4.50 -0.55
CA LEU A 43 3.21 -5.70 -0.96
C LEU A 43 4.73 -5.59 -0.72
N THR A 44 5.29 -4.40 -0.92
CA THR A 44 6.71 -4.13 -0.64
C THR A 44 7.01 -4.22 0.86
N ALA A 45 6.11 -3.70 1.71
CA ALA A 45 6.22 -3.84 3.15
C ALA A 45 6.10 -5.31 3.60
N LEU A 46 5.13 -6.06 3.06
CA LEU A 46 4.91 -7.48 3.37
C LEU A 46 6.10 -8.36 2.95
N PHE A 47 6.74 -8.05 1.82
CA PHE A 47 7.94 -8.77 1.36
C PHE A 47 9.09 -8.77 2.39
N SER A 48 9.13 -7.69 3.18
CA SER A 48 10.16 -7.42 4.18
C SER A 48 9.73 -7.76 5.61
N ASP A 49 8.47 -8.17 5.85
CA ASP A 49 7.94 -8.47 7.19
C ASP A 49 8.04 -9.98 7.50
N PRO A 50 8.92 -10.41 8.42
CA PRO A 50 9.06 -11.83 8.78
C PRO A 50 7.75 -12.45 9.29
N ARG A 51 6.91 -11.67 9.98
CA ARG A 51 5.64 -12.16 10.54
C ARG A 51 4.69 -12.58 9.43
N PHE A 52 4.71 -11.92 8.29
CA PHE A 52 3.91 -12.31 7.13
C PHE A 52 4.45 -13.59 6.48
N LEU A 53 5.77 -13.74 6.40
CA LEU A 53 6.41 -14.89 5.77
C LEU A 53 6.15 -16.19 6.56
N GLU A 54 6.22 -16.09 7.88
CA GLU A 54 6.09 -17.22 8.81
C GLU A 54 4.64 -17.51 9.23
N ALA A 55 3.71 -16.57 8.99
CA ALA A 55 2.30 -16.70 9.35
C ALA A 55 1.58 -17.85 8.64
N SER A 56 0.50 -18.34 9.23
CA SER A 56 -0.50 -19.17 8.54
C SER A 56 -1.25 -18.36 7.47
N ASP A 57 -1.99 -19.04 6.59
CA ASP A 57 -2.74 -18.37 5.51
C ASP A 57 -3.80 -17.39 6.04
N GLU A 58 -4.46 -17.73 7.14
CA GLU A 58 -5.47 -16.89 7.76
C GLU A 58 -4.85 -15.64 8.41
N GLU A 59 -3.71 -15.80 9.09
CA GLU A 59 -2.93 -14.69 9.65
C GLU A 59 -2.35 -13.79 8.56
N ARG A 60 -1.85 -14.37 7.45
CA ARG A 60 -1.35 -13.60 6.30
C ARG A 60 -2.40 -12.66 5.75
N CYS A 61 -3.65 -13.12 5.61
CA CYS A 61 -4.76 -12.29 5.17
C CYS A 61 -5.01 -11.12 6.13
N SER A 62 -4.96 -11.38 7.44
CA SER A 62 -5.12 -10.35 8.47
C SER A 62 -4.01 -9.31 8.43
N ILE A 63 -2.75 -9.75 8.34
CA ILE A 63 -1.57 -8.88 8.23
C ILE A 63 -1.65 -8.06 6.95
N ALA A 64 -1.90 -8.70 5.80
CA ALA A 64 -1.99 -8.03 4.51
C ALA A 64 -3.09 -6.95 4.48
N ARG A 65 -4.25 -7.24 5.07
CA ARG A 65 -5.35 -6.27 5.20
C ARG A 65 -4.93 -5.04 6.02
N LYS A 66 -4.30 -5.24 7.18
CA LYS A 66 -3.83 -4.14 8.04
C LYS A 66 -2.78 -3.30 7.32
N THR A 67 -1.83 -3.94 6.64
CA THR A 67 -0.78 -3.26 5.89
C THR A 67 -1.37 -2.46 4.71
N ALA A 68 -2.33 -3.02 3.97
CA ALA A 68 -3.01 -2.32 2.88
C ALA A 68 -3.84 -1.12 3.36
N ILE A 69 -4.53 -1.22 4.50
CA ILE A 69 -5.23 -0.10 5.13
C ILE A 69 -4.22 1.00 5.49
N SER A 70 -3.11 0.65 6.14
CA SER A 70 -2.08 1.61 6.53
C SER A 70 -1.52 2.35 5.31
N ALA A 71 -1.12 1.62 4.26
CA ALA A 71 -0.60 2.21 3.02
C ALA A 71 -1.63 3.15 2.36
N ALA A 72 -2.89 2.72 2.28
CA ALA A 72 -3.95 3.55 1.71
C ALA A 72 -4.15 4.86 2.50
N LEU A 73 -4.17 4.81 3.83
CA LEU A 73 -4.32 5.99 4.68
C LEU A 73 -3.12 6.93 4.59
N GLN A 74 -1.89 6.39 4.50
CA GLN A 74 -0.69 7.21 4.28
C GLN A 74 -0.75 7.95 2.93
N ARG A 75 -1.22 7.28 1.87
CA ARG A 75 -1.40 7.95 0.58
C ARG A 75 -2.48 9.03 0.61
N ALA A 76 -3.61 8.74 1.26
CA ALA A 76 -4.68 9.72 1.44
C ALA A 76 -4.21 10.96 2.19
N SER A 77 -3.41 10.78 3.25
CA SER A 77 -2.87 11.90 4.05
C SER A 77 -1.92 12.78 3.24
N LEU A 78 -1.06 12.17 2.40
CA LEU A 78 -0.19 12.90 1.46
C LEU A 78 -1.01 13.70 0.45
N SER A 79 -2.07 13.12 -0.12
CA SER A 79 -2.96 13.81 -1.06
C SER A 79 -3.65 15.03 -0.43
N CYS A 80 -4.18 14.89 0.79
CA CYS A 80 -4.76 16.01 1.53
C CYS A 80 -3.74 17.12 1.83
N ALA A 81 -2.49 16.76 2.16
CA ALA A 81 -1.42 17.73 2.39
C ALA A 81 -1.05 18.51 1.12
N HIS A 82 -1.04 17.84 -0.04
CA HIS A 82 -0.82 18.49 -1.33
C HIS A 82 -1.98 19.40 -1.75
N ALA A 83 -3.23 19.01 -1.48
CA ALA A 83 -4.40 19.86 -1.73
C ALA A 83 -4.31 21.16 -0.92
N LYS A 84 -4.02 21.06 0.38
CA LYS A 84 -3.84 22.23 1.26
C LYS A 84 -2.72 23.17 0.79
N LYS A 85 -1.60 22.62 0.30
CA LYS A 85 -0.48 23.41 -0.21
C LYS A 85 -0.84 24.17 -1.49
N LYS A 86 -1.62 23.55 -2.39
CA LYS A 86 -2.09 24.17 -3.63
C LYS A 86 -3.04 25.35 -3.36
N GLU A 87 -3.95 25.19 -2.41
CA GLU A 87 -4.88 26.26 -2.00
C GLU A 87 -4.13 27.47 -1.40
N LEU A 88 -3.15 27.24 -0.52
CA LEU A 88 -2.35 28.34 0.05
C LEU A 88 -1.53 29.08 -1.01
N THR A 89 -0.96 28.38 -2.00
CA THR A 89 -0.20 29.05 -3.08
C THR A 89 -1.08 29.83 -4.05
N SER A 90 -2.33 29.42 -4.25
CA SER A 90 -3.26 30.12 -5.15
C SER A 90 -3.76 31.45 -4.59
N HIS A 91 -3.82 31.61 -3.26
CA HIS A 91 -4.24 32.86 -2.63
C HIS A 91 -3.14 33.95 -2.57
N VAL A 92 -1.87 33.59 -2.79
CA VAL A 92 -0.77 34.57 -2.82
C VAL A 92 -0.65 35.25 -4.18
N GLN A 93 -1.25 34.69 -5.24
CA GLN A 93 -1.09 35.16 -6.62
C GLN A 93 -2.21 36.08 -7.13
N GLY A 94 -3.18 36.44 -6.28
CA GLY A 94 -4.33 37.31 -6.61
C GLY A 94 -4.29 38.71 -6.02
N ASN A 95 -3.17 39.13 -5.41
CA ASN A 95 -3.03 40.40 -4.69
C ASN A 95 -1.84 41.24 -5.21
N MET A 96 -1.71 41.38 -6.53
CA MET A 96 -0.92 42.44 -7.18
C MET A 96 -1.74 43.11 -8.26
#